data_AF-A0A7C2T4I5-F1
#
_entry.id   AF-A0A7C2T4I5-F1
#
_cell.length_a   1.000
_cell.length_b   1.000
_cell.length_c   1.000
_cell.angle_alpha   90.00
_cell.angle_beta   90.00
_cell.angle_gamma   90.00
#
_symmetry.space_group_name_H-M   'P 1'
#
loop_
_entity.id
_entity.type
_entity.pdbx_description
1 polymer ?
#
loop_
_entity_poly.entity_id
_entity_poly.type
_entity_poly.pdbx_seq_one_letter_code
_entity_poly.pdbx_strand_id
1 'polypeptide(L)'
;MRAFWIFGVLHGLIGTAIFFLTLHPLRDALDAHALDLARTGGAWQAMQGLALMIAAHATRARIAGALIAGGTALSCAMLYFIIFTGLRPPIIVLVPIGGSIAMLGWVGLLAARLRTH
;
A
#
# COMPACT_ATOMS: atom_id res chain seq x y z
N MET A 1 15.15 -8.78 7.02
CA MET A 1 14.91 -7.57 7.86
C MET A 1 13.56 -7.70 8.54
N ARG A 2 13.53 -8.01 9.85
CA ARG A 2 12.30 -8.37 10.59
C ARG A 2 11.16 -7.33 10.45
N ALA A 3 11.49 -6.04 10.55
CA ALA A 3 10.49 -4.97 10.44
C ALA A 3 9.76 -4.97 9.09
N PHE A 4 10.46 -5.19 7.97
CA PHE A 4 9.82 -5.18 6.65
C PHE A 4 8.97 -6.40 6.41
N TRP A 5 9.35 -7.53 6.99
CA TRP A 5 8.50 -8.70 6.96
C TRP A 5 7.19 -8.45 7.72
N ILE A 6 7.27 -7.87 8.92
CA ILE A 6 6.09 -7.48 9.71
C ILE A 6 5.20 -6.49 8.94
N PHE A 7 5.78 -5.40 8.43
CA PHE A 7 5.00 -4.43 7.63
C PHE A 7 4.43 -5.06 6.36
N GLY A 8 5.18 -5.94 5.72
CA GLY A 8 4.71 -6.69 4.56
C GLY A 8 3.50 -7.55 4.87
N VAL A 9 3.52 -8.28 5.99
CA VAL A 9 2.38 -9.06 6.47
C VAL A 9 1.19 -8.17 6.81
N LEU A 10 1.40 -7.03 7.48
CA LEU A 10 0.32 -6.11 7.84
C LEU A 10 -0.35 -5.50 6.59
N HIS A 11 0.45 -5.06 5.61
CA HIS A 11 -0.07 -4.57 4.34
C HIS A 11 -0.79 -5.67 3.56
N GLY A 12 -0.19 -6.86 3.50
CA GLY A 12 -0.80 -8.05 2.90
C GLY A 12 -2.15 -8.37 3.52
N LEU A 13 -2.22 -8.45 4.85
CA LEU A 13 -3.43 -8.76 5.60
C LEU A 13 -4.52 -7.71 5.38
N ILE A 14 -4.21 -6.43 5.58
CA ILE A 14 -5.20 -5.34 5.45
C ILE A 14 -5.68 -5.24 4.00
N GLY A 15 -4.77 -5.21 3.03
CA GLY A 15 -5.12 -5.09 1.62
C GLY A 15 -5.97 -6.25 1.14
N THR A 16 -5.60 -7.47 1.53
CA THR A 16 -6.37 -8.68 1.22
C THR A 16 -7.74 -8.63 1.87
N ALA A 17 -7.83 -8.26 3.16
CA ALA A 17 -9.12 -8.14 3.85
C ALA A 17 -10.04 -7.14 3.14
N ILE A 18 -9.57 -5.94 2.82
CA ILE A 18 -10.34 -4.93 2.08
C ILE A 18 -10.78 -5.48 0.72
N PHE A 19 -9.86 -6.10 -0.02
CA PHE A 19 -10.16 -6.70 -1.33
C PHE A 19 -11.27 -7.76 -1.25
N PHE A 20 -11.19 -8.69 -0.29
CA PHE A 20 -12.22 -9.72 -0.09
C PHE A 20 -13.55 -9.12 0.36
N LEU A 21 -13.53 -8.08 1.20
CA LEU A 21 -14.75 -7.37 1.59
C LEU A 21 -15.44 -6.70 0.39
N THR A 22 -14.72 -6.41 -0.72
CA THR A 22 -15.33 -5.93 -1.97
C THR A 22 -16.10 -7.00 -2.75
N LEU A 23 -15.96 -8.27 -2.39
CA LEU A 23 -16.81 -9.34 -2.93
C LEU A 23 -18.20 -9.27 -2.28
N HIS A 24 -18.23 -9.07 -0.96
CA HIS A 24 -19.35 -8.89 -0.04
C HIS A 24 -18.67 -8.60 1.33
N PRO A 25 -19.07 -7.65 2.22
CA PRO A 25 -20.24 -6.78 2.29
C PRO A 25 -20.08 -5.37 1.70
N LEU A 26 -18.87 -4.93 1.33
CA LEU A 26 -18.66 -3.58 0.79
C LEU A 26 -19.34 -3.39 -0.56
N ARG A 27 -19.55 -4.48 -1.31
CA ARG A 27 -20.32 -4.47 -2.55
C ARG A 27 -21.75 -3.94 -2.36
N ASP A 28 -22.38 -4.25 -1.22
CA ASP A 28 -23.76 -3.84 -0.95
C ASP A 28 -23.84 -2.50 -0.22
N ALA A 29 -22.75 -2.08 0.43
CA ALA A 29 -22.69 -0.87 1.23
C ALA A 29 -22.17 0.36 0.47
N LEU A 30 -21.35 0.17 -0.57
CA LEU A 30 -20.67 1.25 -1.29
C LEU A 30 -21.27 1.50 -2.68
N ASP A 31 -21.21 2.75 -3.14
CA ASP A 31 -21.45 3.05 -4.55
C ASP A 31 -20.37 2.45 -5.46
N ALA A 32 -20.64 2.42 -6.76
CA ALA A 32 -19.74 1.79 -7.73
C ALA A 32 -18.32 2.40 -7.75
N HIS A 33 -18.20 3.72 -7.51
CA HIS A 33 -16.91 4.40 -7.53
C HIS A 33 -16.09 4.09 -6.26
N ALA A 34 -16.72 4.17 -5.09
CA ALA A 34 -16.09 3.84 -3.82
C ALA A 34 -15.73 2.35 -3.75
N LEU A 35 -16.56 1.46 -4.30
CA LEU A 35 -16.27 0.03 -4.39
C LEU A 35 -15.04 -0.26 -5.28
N ASP A 36 -14.95 0.40 -6.43
CA ASP A 36 -13.79 0.26 -7.33
C ASP A 36 -12.51 0.78 -6.66
N LEU A 37 -12.61 1.90 -5.94
CA LEU A 37 -11.50 2.46 -5.17
C LEU A 37 -11.05 1.52 -4.05
N ALA A 38 -11.99 0.90 -3.33
CA ALA A 38 -11.71 -0.10 -2.30
C ALA A 38 -11.01 -1.33 -2.90
N ARG A 39 -11.48 -1.82 -4.05
CA ARG A 39 -10.89 -2.97 -4.74
C ARG A 39 -9.47 -2.67 -5.18
N THR A 40 -9.27 -1.52 -5.81
CA THR A 40 -7.95 -1.08 -6.30
C THR A 40 -6.99 -0.83 -5.13
N GLY A 41 -7.43 -0.11 -4.10
CA GLY A 41 -6.61 0.18 -2.91
C GLY A 41 -6.23 -1.09 -2.14
N GLY A 42 -7.18 -2.02 -1.97
CA GLY A 42 -6.93 -3.31 -1.33
C GLY A 42 -5.92 -4.16 -2.09
N ALA A 43 -6.11 -4.32 -3.41
CA ALA A 43 -5.17 -5.05 -4.27
C ALA A 43 -3.78 -4.41 -4.26
N TRP A 44 -3.70 -3.09 -4.40
CA TRP A 44 -2.45 -2.33 -4.32
C TRP A 44 -1.73 -2.56 -2.99
N GLN A 45 -2.42 -2.39 -1.86
CA GLN A 45 -1.80 -2.57 -0.55
C GLN A 45 -1.29 -4.01 -0.35
N ALA A 46 -2.04 -5.01 -0.81
CA ALA A 46 -1.62 -6.40 -0.73
C ALA A 46 -0.35 -6.67 -1.56
N MET A 47 -0.28 -6.15 -2.79
CA MET A 47 0.90 -6.26 -3.65
C MET A 47 2.14 -5.63 -3.02
N GLN A 48 2.00 -4.43 -2.44
CA GLN A 48 3.10 -3.76 -1.74
C GLN A 48 3.54 -4.54 -0.49
N GLY A 49 2.59 -5.20 0.20
CA GLY A 49 2.89 -6.12 1.29
C GLY A 49 3.74 -7.32 0.86
N LEU A 50 3.39 -7.97 -0.25
CA LEU A 50 4.18 -9.04 -0.85
C LEU A 50 5.59 -8.56 -1.22
N ALA A 51 5.69 -7.39 -1.85
CA ALA A 51 6.98 -6.79 -2.22
C ALA A 51 7.88 -6.56 -1.00
N LEU A 52 7.33 -6.08 0.12
CA LEU A 52 8.07 -5.89 1.37
C LEU A 52 8.57 -7.20 1.97
N MET A 53 7.76 -8.27 1.94
CA MET A 53 8.17 -9.59 2.41
C MET A 53 9.31 -10.18 1.56
N ILE A 54 9.26 -9.98 0.24
CA ILE A 54 10.35 -10.36 -0.68
C ILE A 54 11.60 -9.53 -0.37
N ALA A 55 11.46 -8.20 -0.29
CA ALA A 55 12.58 -7.29 0.00
C ALA A 55 13.22 -7.56 1.36
N ALA A 56 12.46 -8.03 2.35
CA ALA A 56 12.97 -8.41 3.66
C ALA A 56 13.99 -9.55 3.60
N HIS A 57 13.91 -10.41 2.58
CA HIS A 57 14.83 -11.53 2.35
C HIS A 57 15.88 -11.23 1.27
N ALA A 58 15.51 -10.48 0.23
CA ALA A 58 16.33 -10.30 -0.97
C ALA A 58 17.36 -9.16 -0.90
N THR A 59 17.21 -8.21 0.02
CA THR A 59 18.10 -7.03 0.08
C THR A 59 18.28 -6.51 1.51
N ARG A 60 19.19 -5.53 1.68
CA ARG A 60 19.36 -4.73 2.91
C ARG A 60 19.02 -3.25 2.71
N ALA A 61 18.37 -2.89 1.59
CA ALA A 61 17.99 -1.52 1.25
C ALA A 61 16.91 -0.96 2.20
N ARG A 62 17.32 -0.51 3.40
CA ARG A 62 16.41 -0.09 4.47
C ARG A 62 15.56 1.13 4.08
N ILE A 63 16.17 2.14 3.46
CA ILE A 63 15.44 3.35 3.07
C ILE A 63 14.36 3.01 2.03
N ALA A 64 14.68 2.18 1.05
CA ALA A 64 13.76 1.74 0.02
C ALA A 64 12.53 1.01 0.61
N GLY A 65 12.75 0.06 1.52
CA GLY A 65 11.64 -0.63 2.18
C GLY A 65 10.82 0.28 3.10
N ALA A 66 11.43 1.24 3.79
CA ALA A 66 10.71 2.22 4.60
C ALA A 66 9.82 3.13 3.73
N LEU A 67 10.30 3.57 2.57
CA LEU A 67 9.53 4.35 1.60
C LEU A 67 8.34 3.54 1.05
N ILE A 68 8.55 2.27 0.68
CA ILE A 68 7.45 1.39 0.23
C ILE A 68 6.39 1.25 1.33
N ALA A 69 6.79 0.90 2.55
CA ALA A 69 5.85 0.70 3.66
C ALA A 69 5.11 2.00 4.01
N GLY A 70 5.85 3.09 4.25
CA GLY A 70 5.29 4.38 4.64
C GLY A 70 4.40 5.00 3.56
N GLY A 71 4.85 5.00 2.30
CA GLY A 71 4.08 5.53 1.18
C GLY A 71 2.79 4.75 0.94
N THR A 72 2.86 3.42 1.00
CA THR A 72 1.68 2.56 0.88
C THR A 72 0.71 2.82 2.03
N ALA A 73 1.20 2.90 3.27
CA ALA A 73 0.36 3.17 4.44
C ALA A 73 -0.34 4.53 4.32
N LEU A 74 0.39 5.59 3.96
CA LEU A 74 -0.16 6.93 3.80
C LEU A 74 -1.25 6.97 2.71
N SER A 75 -0.95 6.38 1.55
CA SER A 75 -1.89 6.34 0.43
C SER A 75 -3.16 5.55 0.78
N CYS A 76 -3.00 4.34 1.33
CA CYS A 76 -4.14 3.47 1.61
C CYS A 76 -4.96 3.96 2.80
N ALA A 77 -4.33 4.49 3.85
CA ALA A 77 -5.04 5.09 4.97
C ALA A 77 -5.95 6.24 4.51
N MET A 78 -5.45 7.09 3.61
CA MET A 78 -6.27 8.19 3.08
C MET A 78 -7.39 7.68 2.15
N LEU A 79 -7.10 6.71 1.29
CA LEU A 79 -8.14 6.06 0.47
C LEU A 79 -9.25 5.47 1.34
N TYR A 80 -8.91 4.71 2.37
CA TYR A 80 -9.88 4.08 3.25
C TYR A 80 -10.64 5.11 4.09
N PHE A 81 -9.99 6.19 4.50
CA PHE A 81 -10.68 7.31 5.13
C PHE A 81 -11.78 7.85 4.22
N ILE A 82 -11.48 8.12 2.95
CA ILE A 82 -12.47 8.64 1.98
C ILE A 82 -13.60 7.63 1.77
N ILE A 83 -13.26 6.35 1.62
CA ILE A 83 -14.24 5.27 1.38
C ILE A 83 -15.19 5.11 2.57
N PHE A 84 -14.68 5.08 3.80
CA PHE A 84 -15.49 4.75 4.98
C PHE A 84 -16.16 5.96 5.64
N THR A 85 -15.68 7.18 5.38
CA THR A 85 -16.30 8.40 5.94
C THR A 85 -17.09 9.20 4.91
N GLY A 86 -16.84 8.99 3.62
CA GLY A 86 -17.36 9.84 2.54
C GLY A 86 -16.75 11.25 2.50
N LEU A 87 -15.86 11.59 3.45
CA LEU A 87 -15.26 12.92 3.53
C LEU A 87 -14.14 13.06 2.50
N ARG A 88 -14.12 14.20 1.80
CA ARG A 88 -13.08 14.57 0.83
C ARG A 88 -12.34 15.83 1.31
N PRO A 89 -11.59 15.75 2.42
CA PRO A 89 -10.85 16.90 2.93
C PRO A 89 -9.76 17.32 1.93
N PRO A 90 -9.30 18.59 1.94
CA PRO A 90 -8.23 19.07 1.05
C PRO A 90 -6.95 18.23 1.09
N ILE A 91 -6.71 17.55 2.20
CA ILE A 91 -5.60 16.60 2.38
C ILE A 91 -5.73 15.31 1.55
N ILE A 92 -6.76 15.14 0.71
CA ILE A 92 -6.90 14.02 -0.25
C ILE A 92 -5.66 13.84 -1.15
N VAL A 93 -4.89 14.93 -1.33
CA VAL A 93 -3.56 14.90 -1.99
C VAL A 93 -2.56 13.93 -1.34
N LEU A 94 -2.81 13.48 -0.10
CA LEU A 94 -2.00 12.46 0.56
C LEU A 94 -2.05 11.09 -0.15
N VAL A 95 -3.12 10.80 -0.91
CA VAL A 95 -3.18 9.59 -1.75
C VAL A 95 -2.05 9.58 -2.80
N PRO A 96 -1.98 10.53 -3.74
CA PRO A 96 -0.90 10.55 -4.73
C PRO A 96 0.49 10.82 -4.13
N ILE A 97 0.58 11.59 -3.03
CA ILE A 97 1.86 11.78 -2.30
C ILE A 97 2.36 10.44 -1.74
N GLY A 98 1.50 9.68 -1.05
CA GLY A 98 1.84 8.36 -0.52
C GLY A 98 2.25 7.38 -1.63
N GLY A 99 1.49 7.34 -2.73
CA GLY A 99 1.84 6.55 -3.91
C GLY A 99 3.21 6.91 -4.47
N SER A 100 3.51 8.21 -4.59
CA SER A 100 4.81 8.70 -5.07
C SER A 100 5.97 8.30 -4.14
N ILE A 101 5.77 8.39 -2.83
CA ILE A 101 6.75 7.91 -1.83
C ILE A 101 7.01 6.41 -2.00
N ALA A 102 5.96 5.61 -2.20
CA ALA A 102 6.11 4.17 -2.43
C ALA A 102 6.86 3.87 -3.74
N MET A 103 6.61 4.64 -4.81
CA MET A 103 7.34 4.55 -6.07
C MET A 103 8.82 4.87 -5.90
N LEU A 104 9.17 5.91 -5.13
CA LEU A 104 10.57 6.22 -4.79
C LEU A 104 11.24 5.06 -4.06
N GLY A 105 10.51 4.34 -3.23
CA GLY A 105 10.98 3.11 -2.59
C GLY A 105 11.34 2.01 -3.60
N TRP A 106 10.50 1.79 -4.62
CA TRP A 106 10.80 0.86 -5.71
C TRP A 106 12.04 1.29 -6.52
N VAL A 107 12.16 2.57 -6.86
CA VAL A 107 13.37 3.12 -7.51
C VAL A 107 14.60 2.89 -6.62
N GLY A 108 14.46 3.04 -5.31
CA GLY A 108 15.51 2.75 -4.34
C GLY A 108 15.93 1.27 -4.32
N LEU A 109 14.99 0.33 -4.47
CA LEU A 109 15.32 -1.10 -4.60
C LEU A 109 16.11 -1.38 -5.88
N LEU A 110 15.68 -0.81 -7.01
CA LEU A 110 16.40 -0.93 -8.29
C LEU A 110 17.81 -0.37 -8.18
N ALA A 111 17.96 0.85 -7.67
CA ALA A 111 19.27 1.49 -7.49
C ALA A 111 20.18 0.68 -6.55
N ALA A 112 19.63 0.11 -5.48
CA ALA A 112 20.40 -0.74 -4.58
C ALA A 112 20.90 -2.01 -5.27
N ARG A 113 20.11 -2.61 -6.15
CA ARG A 113 20.51 -3.80 -6.93
C ARG A 113 21.61 -3.47 -7.95
N LEU A 114 21.51 -2.33 -8.62
CA LEU A 114 22.50 -1.89 -9.61
C LEU A 114 23.87 -1.58 -8.99
N ARG A 115 23.93 -1.18 -7.71
CA ARG A 115 25.18 -0.90 -6.99
C ARG A 115 25.91 -2.14 -6.46
N THR A 116 25.24 -3.30 -6.44
CA THR A 116 25.81 -4.56 -5.92
C THR A 116 26.43 -5.44 -7.01
N HIS A 117 26.52 -4.94 -8.24
CA HIS A 117 27.27 -5.49 -9.36
C HIS A 117 28.45 -4.57 -9.68
#